data_AF-A0AAN6GEI2-F1
#
_entry.id   AF-A0AAN6GEI2-F1
#
_cell.length_a   1.000
_cell.length_b   1.000
_cell.length_c   1.000
_cell.angle_alpha   90.00
_cell.angle_beta   90.00
_cell.angle_gamma   90.00
#
_symmetry.space_group_name_H-M   'P 1'
#
loop_
_entity.id
_entity.type
_entity.pdbx_description
1 polymer ?
#
loop_
_entity_poly.entity_id
_entity_poly.type
_entity_poly.pdbx_seq_one_letter_code
_entity_poly.pdbx_strand_id
1 'polypeptide(L)'
;MSQKQDGAQLQHPADAGADMADNANPVGGTSGSDPLGSPSSPEVEGEAMEDQLHAGGGGDDAATATATEGAEAGEGTGAGSSSQGVGNIVAQAQQGPPSLDDLLALAENCGANHKLVQLSLRPALIRAVKAAKNDNVDVLQQGLATDQDPLALLDPSVHSLMMLFLLTARIKALRSGEELAAIIPLLEVFSAQADVAQLHLAPERVTQLGHAIAHVADLAKDATWGLNVLCTLYQRYVADSRLLTALHQIVLYQCLKSGVYEAAFRTALQFPVIDVDQHSFPLRYSDSLQYFYYAGLIYAKQGLLSDAIEYLEQCVTAPALAVSAIQVDAYRKLILLQLIRDGKLAPLPEYTSNPVAKSLHSLCRPYLAFAKVFEERGATDGDVFQKVEEVKDVVQKDQNGGLLQQCLSTYRSRRIQRLASTYSCISVAEIARLVGMSDDAESVAIIHDEVAHMILAGWVDAAIELTAPASAPVGSPPIPIVRFRSAAEGRRDRFDSAPSLATIQAQLLEAQRWKLAVEERERSIARSGVFLHKQMQASGGGGGGGGGGGGGGGGGSGGGASNGYDHFGMPVDEAEYEDDAFAS
;
A
#
# COMPACT_ATOMS: atom_id res chain seq x y z
N MET A 1 42.62 42.36 -31.60
CA MET A 1 41.75 43.52 -31.33
C MET A 1 41.13 43.28 -29.96
N SER A 2 41.86 43.64 -28.91
CA SER A 2 41.61 44.78 -27.98
C SER A 2 40.61 44.40 -26.88
N GLN A 3 41.07 44.09 -25.65
CA GLN A 3 41.19 44.98 -24.46
C GLN A 3 39.82 45.36 -23.87
N LYS A 4 39.46 45.28 -22.57
CA LYS A 4 40.09 45.42 -21.22
C LYS A 4 39.15 44.73 -20.19
N GLN A 5 39.58 44.02 -19.14
CA GLN A 5 40.17 44.39 -17.82
C GLN A 5 39.24 45.07 -16.79
N ASP A 6 39.05 44.38 -15.64
CA ASP A 6 39.19 44.81 -14.22
C ASP A 6 38.34 43.88 -13.32
N GLY A 7 38.78 43.23 -12.22
CA GLY A 7 40.01 43.29 -11.42
C GLY A 7 39.81 44.04 -10.10
N ALA A 8 39.38 43.36 -9.02
CA ALA A 8 39.68 43.77 -7.63
C ALA A 8 39.36 42.66 -6.62
N GLN A 9 40.09 42.68 -5.53
CA GLN A 9 40.45 41.60 -4.62
C GLN A 9 40.28 42.13 -3.18
N LEU A 10 40.28 41.22 -2.19
CA LEU A 10 40.74 41.38 -0.80
C LEU A 10 39.80 41.92 0.31
N GLN A 11 39.65 41.05 1.33
CA GLN A 11 40.11 41.20 2.74
C GLN A 11 39.09 41.16 3.91
N HIS A 12 39.43 40.28 4.86
CA HIS A 12 39.03 40.07 6.27
C HIS A 12 39.03 41.34 7.16
N PRO A 13 38.37 41.34 8.35
CA PRO A 13 38.95 40.84 9.64
C PRO A 13 37.91 40.00 10.46
N ALA A 14 38.20 39.09 11.40
CA ALA A 14 39.17 38.94 12.50
C ALA A 14 38.85 39.74 13.79
N ASP A 15 38.32 38.99 14.79
CA ASP A 15 38.77 38.90 16.20
C ASP A 15 38.32 39.90 17.30
N ALA A 16 38.30 39.36 18.54
CA ALA A 16 37.97 39.88 19.90
C ALA A 16 36.70 39.22 20.50
N GLY A 17 36.71 38.41 21.57
CA GLY A 17 37.55 38.39 22.79
C GLY A 17 36.66 38.80 23.99
N ALA A 18 36.01 37.84 24.67
CA ALA A 18 36.27 37.41 26.06
C ALA A 18 35.84 38.40 27.18
N ASP A 19 34.94 37.98 28.09
CA ASP A 19 35.16 38.12 29.54
C ASP A 19 34.21 37.32 30.45
N MET A 20 34.77 36.93 31.60
CA MET A 20 34.28 36.04 32.68
C MET A 20 33.28 36.68 33.67
N ALA A 21 32.49 35.84 34.37
CA ALA A 21 32.38 35.75 35.85
C ALA A 21 31.24 34.75 36.23
N ASP A 22 31.54 33.61 36.87
CA ASP A 22 31.54 33.40 38.33
C ASP A 22 30.20 33.72 39.04
N ASN A 23 29.46 32.70 39.52
CA ASN A 23 29.20 32.56 40.96
C ASN A 23 28.50 31.24 41.36
N ALA A 24 28.71 30.90 42.62
CA ALA A 24 28.52 29.63 43.29
C ALA A 24 27.07 29.28 43.70
N ASN A 25 26.84 27.96 43.82
CA ASN A 25 25.88 27.31 44.73
C ASN A 25 26.27 27.63 46.20
N PRO A 26 25.44 27.52 47.29
CA PRO A 26 24.78 26.25 47.65
C PRO A 26 23.59 26.27 48.68
N VAL A 27 23.08 25.05 48.99
CA VAL A 27 22.49 24.52 50.26
C VAL A 27 21.04 24.87 50.73
N GLY A 28 20.28 23.80 51.00
CA GLY A 28 19.35 23.62 52.14
C GLY A 28 17.93 23.20 51.73
N GLY A 29 17.32 22.07 52.10
CA GLY A 29 17.52 21.14 53.21
C GLY A 29 16.35 21.21 54.21
N THR A 30 15.84 20.05 54.67
CA THR A 30 14.78 19.78 55.68
C THR A 30 13.34 19.66 55.09
N SER A 31 12.63 18.53 55.05
CA SER A 31 12.31 17.40 55.97
C SER A 31 10.97 17.58 56.69
N GLY A 32 10.05 16.60 56.57
CA GLY A 32 9.02 16.38 57.60
C GLY A 32 7.67 15.79 57.16
N SER A 33 7.54 14.47 57.33
CA SER A 33 6.37 13.71 57.84
C SER A 33 5.07 13.55 57.03
N ASP A 34 4.81 12.27 56.71
CA ASP A 34 3.53 11.52 56.54
C ASP A 34 2.46 11.81 57.65
N PRO A 35 1.20 11.30 57.63
CA PRO A 35 0.69 10.13 56.89
C PRO A 35 -0.80 10.13 56.41
N LEU A 36 -1.21 8.97 55.84
CA LEU A 36 -2.56 8.39 55.72
C LEU A 36 -3.49 8.83 54.55
N GLY A 37 -3.95 7.84 53.78
CA GLY A 37 -5.19 7.92 53.01
C GLY A 37 -5.27 7.06 51.75
N SER A 38 -5.56 5.76 51.90
CA SER A 38 -6.03 4.89 50.82
C SER A 38 -7.41 5.32 50.28
N PRO A 39 -7.76 4.96 49.03
CA PRO A 39 -8.99 4.18 48.81
C PRO A 39 -8.76 3.06 47.78
N SER A 40 -8.86 1.77 48.16
CA SER A 40 -10.06 0.93 48.22
C SER A 40 -10.70 0.62 46.85
N SER A 41 -10.47 -0.62 46.41
CA SER A 41 -11.22 -1.39 45.41
C SER A 41 -12.72 -1.46 45.71
N PRO A 42 -13.59 -1.74 44.72
CA PRO A 42 -14.86 -2.39 44.97
C PRO A 42 -14.76 -3.90 44.73
N GLU A 43 -15.15 -4.64 45.77
CA GLU A 43 -15.35 -6.08 45.80
C GLU A 43 -16.63 -6.50 45.07
N VAL A 44 -16.64 -7.81 44.82
CA VAL A 44 -17.70 -8.65 44.28
C VAL A 44 -18.65 -9.08 45.40
N GLU A 45 -19.96 -8.96 45.15
CA GLU A 45 -21.03 -9.80 45.71
C GLU A 45 -21.99 -10.08 44.52
N GLY A 46 -22.50 -11.27 44.19
CA GLY A 46 -22.59 -12.50 44.96
C GLY A 46 -24.05 -12.82 45.30
N GLU A 47 -24.90 -13.14 44.31
CA GLU A 47 -26.15 -13.88 44.56
C GLU A 47 -26.30 -15.04 43.57
N ALA A 48 -26.64 -16.20 44.14
CA ALA A 48 -26.81 -17.50 43.52
C ALA A 48 -28.30 -17.85 43.38
N MET A 49 -28.56 -19.04 42.80
CA MET A 49 -29.82 -19.82 42.83
C MET A 49 -30.88 -19.39 41.78
N GLU A 50 -31.49 -20.25 40.95
CA GLU A 50 -31.76 -21.70 41.02
C GLU A 50 -31.75 -22.40 39.65
N ASP A 51 -31.42 -23.68 39.74
CA ASP A 51 -31.50 -24.77 38.79
C ASP A 51 -32.96 -25.25 38.65
N GLN A 52 -33.48 -25.45 37.43
CA GLN A 52 -34.59 -26.38 37.22
C GLN A 52 -34.73 -26.83 35.76
N LEU A 53 -34.21 -28.03 35.53
CA LEU A 53 -34.54 -28.95 34.45
C LEU A 53 -36.03 -29.31 34.47
N HIS A 54 -36.68 -29.35 33.30
CA HIS A 54 -37.61 -30.46 33.02
C HIS A 54 -37.78 -30.72 31.52
N ALA A 55 -37.61 -32.00 31.19
CA ALA A 55 -37.79 -32.64 29.90
C ALA A 55 -39.25 -33.07 29.65
N GLY A 56 -39.57 -33.34 28.37
CA GLY A 56 -40.74 -34.07 27.88
C GLY A 56 -41.13 -33.51 26.50
N GLY A 57 -40.90 -34.19 25.37
CA GLY A 57 -41.66 -35.37 24.88
C GLY A 57 -43.01 -34.86 24.35
N GLY A 58 -43.41 -34.95 23.08
CA GLY A 58 -43.30 -35.97 22.05
C GLY A 58 -44.69 -36.10 21.38
N GLY A 59 -44.76 -36.44 20.08
CA GLY A 59 -45.99 -36.75 19.33
C GLY A 59 -46.44 -35.63 18.38
N ASP A 60 -46.23 -35.74 17.07
CA ASP A 60 -47.06 -36.46 16.08
C ASP A 60 -48.53 -35.99 16.06
N ASP A 61 -48.91 -35.30 14.99
CA ASP A 61 -50.07 -35.72 14.17
C ASP A 61 -50.13 -34.96 12.84
N ALA A 62 -50.21 -35.76 11.77
CA ALA A 62 -50.58 -35.37 10.43
C ALA A 62 -52.11 -35.27 10.31
N ALA A 63 -52.63 -34.37 9.46
CA ALA A 63 -53.82 -34.64 8.61
C ALA A 63 -54.33 -33.38 7.88
N THR A 64 -54.19 -33.41 6.56
CA THR A 64 -55.23 -33.21 5.53
C THR A 64 -56.28 -32.10 5.65
N ALA A 65 -56.22 -31.22 4.65
CA ALA A 65 -57.25 -30.91 3.64
C ALA A 65 -58.71 -30.73 4.07
N THR A 66 -59.32 -29.61 3.65
CA THR A 66 -60.46 -29.64 2.70
C THR A 66 -60.78 -28.25 2.17
N ALA A 67 -60.97 -28.19 0.85
CA ALA A 67 -61.63 -27.12 0.13
C ALA A 67 -63.14 -27.11 0.43
N THR A 68 -63.75 -25.93 0.36
CA THR A 68 -65.17 -25.78 -0.01
C THR A 68 -65.33 -24.51 -0.83
N GLU A 69 -65.77 -24.73 -2.06
CA GLU A 69 -66.30 -23.76 -3.02
C GLU A 69 -67.59 -23.12 -2.48
N GLY A 70 -67.83 -21.89 -2.92
CA GLY A 70 -69.10 -21.19 -2.79
C GLY A 70 -69.16 -20.08 -3.83
N ALA A 71 -69.61 -20.43 -5.03
CA ALA A 71 -69.91 -19.52 -6.12
C ALA A 71 -71.24 -18.81 -5.87
N GLU A 72 -71.32 -17.51 -6.18
CA GLU A 72 -72.51 -16.91 -6.78
C GLU A 72 -72.17 -15.59 -7.49
N ALA A 73 -72.80 -15.42 -8.64
CA ALA A 73 -72.52 -14.41 -9.65
C ALA A 73 -73.17 -13.06 -9.32
N GLY A 74 -72.51 -11.98 -9.72
CA GLY A 74 -73.07 -10.64 -9.77
C GLY A 74 -72.34 -9.80 -10.81
N GLU A 75 -73.00 -9.56 -11.94
CA GLU A 75 -72.58 -8.62 -12.98
C GLU A 75 -72.51 -7.19 -12.42
N GLY A 76 -71.45 -6.46 -12.78
CA GLY A 76 -71.29 -5.05 -12.38
C GLY A 76 -69.99 -4.42 -12.91
N THR A 77 -70.07 -3.98 -14.17
CA THR A 77 -69.26 -2.93 -14.83
C THR A 77 -68.23 -2.14 -14.00
N GLY A 78 -66.98 -2.05 -14.50
CA GLY A 78 -66.08 -0.90 -14.22
C GLY A 78 -64.58 -1.19 -14.28
N ALA A 79 -63.89 -0.60 -15.28
CA ALA A 79 -62.47 -0.17 -15.34
C ALA A 79 -61.39 -1.10 -14.72
N GLY A 80 -60.38 -1.61 -15.43
CA GLY A 80 -59.54 -0.91 -16.39
C GLY A 80 -58.19 -0.51 -15.75
N SER A 81 -57.11 -1.21 -16.14
CA SER A 81 -55.69 -0.83 -16.08
C SER A 81 -54.93 -0.83 -14.73
N SER A 82 -54.09 -1.86 -14.50
CA SER A 82 -52.88 -1.73 -13.65
C SER A 82 -51.78 -2.77 -13.95
N SER A 83 -51.61 -3.17 -15.21
CA SER A 83 -50.50 -4.07 -15.64
C SER A 83 -49.76 -3.61 -16.90
N GLN A 84 -50.07 -2.43 -17.45
CA GLN A 84 -49.41 -1.88 -18.65
C GLN A 84 -48.27 -0.89 -18.36
N GLY A 85 -48.02 -0.54 -17.09
CA GLY A 85 -47.03 0.49 -16.72
C GLY A 85 -45.56 0.04 -16.75
N VAL A 86 -45.28 -1.25 -16.56
CA VAL A 86 -43.89 -1.74 -16.44
C VAL A 86 -43.27 -2.10 -17.79
N GLY A 87 -44.09 -2.48 -18.78
CA GLY A 87 -43.63 -2.83 -20.12
C GLY A 87 -43.28 -1.63 -21.02
N ASN A 88 -43.87 -0.46 -20.76
CA ASN A 88 -43.72 0.71 -21.64
C ASN A 88 -42.49 1.58 -21.36
N ILE A 89 -41.88 1.48 -20.16
CA ILE A 89 -40.70 2.28 -19.81
C ILE A 89 -39.43 1.70 -20.46
N VAL A 90 -39.38 0.37 -20.64
CA VAL A 90 -38.27 -0.30 -21.34
C VAL A 90 -38.29 0.02 -22.85
N ALA A 91 -39.45 0.36 -23.41
CA ALA A 91 -39.62 0.59 -24.85
C ALA A 91 -39.33 2.03 -25.31
N GLN A 92 -39.31 3.02 -24.42
CA GLN A 92 -39.03 4.43 -24.78
C GLN A 92 -37.54 4.80 -24.76
N ALA A 93 -36.63 3.89 -24.37
CA ALA A 93 -35.19 4.13 -24.33
C ALA A 93 -34.47 4.03 -25.70
N GLN A 94 -35.20 4.18 -26.82
CA GLN A 94 -34.74 3.80 -28.17
C GLN A 94 -34.47 4.94 -29.16
N GLN A 95 -34.46 6.23 -28.79
CA GLN A 95 -34.15 7.29 -29.77
C GLN A 95 -33.27 8.41 -29.18
N GLY A 96 -32.07 8.59 -29.76
CA GLY A 96 -31.15 9.71 -29.52
C GLY A 96 -30.26 9.61 -28.26
N PRO A 97 -29.12 10.33 -28.20
CA PRO A 97 -28.40 10.53 -26.95
C PRO A 97 -29.33 11.26 -25.96
N PRO A 98 -29.53 10.73 -24.73
CA PRO A 98 -30.47 11.33 -23.77
C PRO A 98 -29.97 12.72 -23.36
N SER A 99 -30.87 13.69 -23.27
CA SER A 99 -30.53 15.03 -22.76
C SER A 99 -30.24 14.98 -21.26
N LEU A 100 -29.58 16.01 -20.73
CA LEU A 100 -29.30 16.10 -19.29
C LEU A 100 -30.61 16.14 -18.46
N ASP A 101 -31.65 16.81 -18.97
CA ASP A 101 -32.97 16.87 -18.33
C ASP A 101 -33.63 15.48 -18.28
N ASP A 102 -33.51 14.67 -19.34
CA ASP A 102 -34.02 13.29 -19.37
C ASP A 102 -33.31 12.39 -18.35
N LEU A 103 -32.00 12.60 -18.19
CA LEU A 103 -31.17 11.87 -17.23
C LEU A 103 -31.53 12.21 -15.78
N LEU A 104 -31.78 13.49 -15.47
CA LEU A 104 -32.24 13.91 -14.14
C LEU A 104 -33.64 13.38 -13.82
N ALA A 105 -34.59 13.49 -14.75
CA ALA A 105 -35.92 12.92 -14.58
C ALA A 105 -35.84 11.39 -14.37
N LEU A 106 -34.93 10.70 -15.06
CA LEU A 106 -34.70 9.28 -14.85
C LEU A 106 -34.10 9.00 -13.45
N ALA A 107 -33.20 9.85 -12.95
CA ALA A 107 -32.62 9.71 -11.63
C ALA A 107 -33.68 9.89 -10.53
N GLU A 108 -34.53 10.91 -10.62
CA GLU A 108 -35.64 11.15 -9.68
C GLU A 108 -36.64 9.98 -9.68
N ASN A 109 -36.96 9.45 -10.87
CA ASN A 109 -37.86 8.30 -11.00
C ASN A 109 -37.25 6.99 -10.43
N CYS A 110 -35.93 6.84 -10.47
CA CYS A 110 -35.25 5.70 -9.87
C CYS A 110 -35.16 5.82 -8.33
N GLY A 111 -34.97 7.05 -7.82
CA GLY A 111 -34.78 7.33 -6.40
C GLY A 111 -33.72 6.41 -5.76
N ALA A 112 -34.00 5.92 -4.54
CA ALA A 112 -33.11 5.02 -3.80
C ALA A 112 -33.14 3.54 -4.28
N ASN A 113 -33.90 3.21 -5.33
CA ASN A 113 -34.09 1.83 -5.74
C ASN A 113 -32.88 1.31 -6.55
N HIS A 114 -31.99 0.59 -5.89
CA HIS A 114 -30.76 0.05 -6.47
C HIS A 114 -30.97 -0.75 -7.77
N LYS A 115 -32.06 -1.52 -7.89
CA LYS A 115 -32.32 -2.34 -9.09
C LYS A 115 -32.67 -1.49 -10.31
N LEU A 116 -33.46 -0.43 -10.12
CA LEU A 116 -33.80 0.51 -11.20
C LEU A 116 -32.58 1.35 -11.60
N VAL A 117 -31.76 1.76 -10.62
CA VAL A 117 -30.50 2.45 -10.89
C VAL A 117 -29.56 1.57 -11.73
N GLN A 118 -29.44 0.28 -11.39
CA GLN A 118 -28.61 -0.67 -12.13
C GLN A 118 -29.12 -0.94 -13.55
N LEU A 119 -30.44 -1.12 -13.73
CA LEU A 119 -31.03 -1.56 -15.01
C LEU A 119 -31.35 -0.41 -15.97
N SER A 120 -31.64 0.78 -15.46
CA SER A 120 -32.12 1.91 -16.27
C SER A 120 -31.14 3.08 -16.25
N LEU A 121 -30.72 3.55 -15.07
CA LEU A 121 -29.89 4.75 -14.95
C LEU A 121 -28.43 4.51 -15.40
N ARG A 122 -27.80 3.43 -14.93
CA ARG A 122 -26.40 3.09 -15.29
C ARG A 122 -26.22 2.97 -16.81
N PRO A 123 -27.03 2.20 -17.57
CA PRO A 123 -26.89 2.12 -19.02
C PRO A 123 -27.12 3.46 -19.73
N ALA A 124 -28.07 4.27 -19.25
CA ALA A 124 -28.32 5.61 -19.81
C ALA A 124 -27.12 6.54 -19.62
N LEU A 125 -26.51 6.56 -18.43
CA LEU A 125 -25.30 7.34 -18.14
C LEU A 125 -24.09 6.88 -18.96
N ILE A 126 -23.87 5.57 -19.09
CA ILE A 126 -22.80 5.03 -19.93
C ILE A 126 -23.00 5.44 -21.39
N ARG A 127 -24.23 5.40 -21.91
CA ARG A 127 -24.53 5.87 -23.27
C ARG A 127 -24.27 7.36 -23.43
N ALA A 128 -24.65 8.19 -22.47
CA ALA A 128 -24.39 9.63 -22.50
C ALA A 128 -22.87 9.95 -22.56
N VAL A 129 -22.08 9.23 -21.75
CA VAL A 129 -20.61 9.33 -21.79
C VAL A 129 -20.04 8.87 -23.13
N LYS A 130 -20.52 7.76 -23.68
CA LYS A 130 -20.04 7.25 -24.98
C LYS A 130 -20.41 8.19 -26.12
N ALA A 131 -21.58 8.80 -26.06
CA ALA A 131 -22.00 9.84 -27.01
C ALA A 131 -21.10 11.09 -26.91
N ALA A 132 -20.76 11.52 -25.69
CA ALA A 132 -19.84 12.64 -25.48
C ALA A 132 -18.45 12.41 -26.12
N LYS A 133 -17.94 11.17 -26.10
CA LYS A 133 -16.68 10.80 -26.77
C LYS A 133 -16.76 10.85 -28.29
N ASN A 134 -17.90 10.48 -28.87
CA ASN A 134 -18.06 10.40 -30.33
C ASN A 134 -18.41 11.75 -30.96
N ASP A 135 -19.22 12.56 -30.28
CA ASP A 135 -19.80 13.79 -30.82
C ASP A 135 -19.11 15.07 -30.32
N ASN A 136 -18.08 14.97 -29.47
CA ASN A 136 -17.36 16.10 -28.81
C ASN A 136 -18.27 17.05 -28.01
N VAL A 137 -19.52 16.66 -27.75
CA VAL A 137 -20.47 17.42 -26.93
C VAL A 137 -20.67 16.66 -25.63
N ASP A 138 -20.04 17.15 -24.55
CA ASP A 138 -20.25 16.56 -23.22
C ASP A 138 -21.60 17.01 -22.66
N VAL A 139 -22.61 16.16 -22.87
CA VAL A 139 -23.98 16.37 -22.38
C VAL A 139 -24.02 16.57 -20.85
N LEU A 140 -23.03 16.03 -20.13
CA LEU A 140 -22.91 16.16 -18.67
C LEU A 140 -22.35 17.53 -18.23
N GLN A 141 -21.81 18.32 -19.16
CA GLN A 141 -21.32 19.69 -18.92
C GLN A 141 -22.34 20.76 -19.33
N GLN A 142 -23.45 20.37 -19.95
CA GLN A 142 -24.50 21.31 -20.36
C GLN A 142 -25.26 21.84 -19.13
N GLY A 143 -25.60 23.12 -19.16
CA GLY A 143 -26.56 23.68 -18.20
C GLY A 143 -27.96 23.12 -18.45
N LEU A 144 -28.76 22.96 -17.39
CA LEU A 144 -30.16 22.60 -17.55
C LEU A 144 -30.91 23.68 -18.32
N ALA A 145 -31.98 23.29 -19.02
CA ALA A 145 -32.86 24.25 -19.71
C ALA A 145 -33.50 25.28 -18.74
N THR A 146 -33.47 25.00 -17.44
CA THR A 146 -34.08 25.79 -16.36
C THR A 146 -33.09 26.77 -15.68
N ASP A 147 -31.83 26.86 -16.14
CA ASP A 147 -30.77 27.74 -15.57
C ASP A 147 -30.47 27.51 -14.06
N GLN A 148 -30.98 26.42 -13.49
CA GLN A 148 -30.64 25.96 -12.14
C GLN A 148 -29.46 24.99 -12.18
N ASP A 149 -28.64 24.99 -11.13
CA ASP A 149 -27.53 24.05 -11.03
C ASP A 149 -28.06 22.62 -10.80
N PRO A 150 -27.82 21.65 -11.72
CA PRO A 150 -28.23 20.25 -11.55
C PRO A 150 -27.66 19.61 -10.29
N LEU A 151 -26.54 20.09 -9.75
CA LEU A 151 -25.96 19.55 -8.50
C LEU A 151 -26.70 20.01 -7.25
N ALA A 152 -27.46 21.11 -7.30
CA ALA A 152 -28.25 21.60 -6.18
C ALA A 152 -29.58 20.85 -5.99
N LEU A 153 -30.06 20.17 -7.05
CA LEU A 153 -31.30 19.40 -7.05
C LEU A 153 -31.12 17.95 -6.60
N LEU A 154 -29.87 17.47 -6.56
CA LEU A 154 -29.54 16.07 -6.28
C LEU A 154 -29.16 15.86 -4.82
N ASP A 155 -29.83 14.91 -4.17
CA ASP A 155 -29.43 14.39 -2.86
C ASP A 155 -28.23 13.42 -3.00
N PRO A 156 -27.10 13.68 -2.31
CA PRO A 156 -25.93 12.80 -2.32
C PRO A 156 -26.21 11.36 -1.88
N SER A 157 -27.18 11.12 -0.99
CA SER A 157 -27.49 9.79 -0.44
C SER A 157 -28.40 8.96 -1.34
N VAL A 158 -29.21 9.61 -2.19
CA VAL A 158 -30.21 8.96 -3.04
C VAL A 158 -29.75 8.88 -4.49
N HIS A 159 -29.10 9.92 -5.00
CA HIS A 159 -28.73 10.06 -6.41
C HIS A 159 -27.21 9.99 -6.62
N SER A 160 -26.52 9.21 -5.80
CA SER A 160 -25.06 9.17 -5.75
C SER A 160 -24.42 8.84 -7.10
N LEU A 161 -25.03 7.94 -7.88
CA LEU A 161 -24.52 7.56 -9.19
C LEU A 161 -24.57 8.73 -10.19
N MET A 162 -25.68 9.47 -10.24
CA MET A 162 -25.80 10.64 -11.14
C MET A 162 -24.79 11.71 -10.75
N MET A 163 -24.73 12.01 -9.45
CA MET A 163 -23.85 13.03 -8.91
C MET A 163 -22.37 12.69 -9.13
N LEU A 164 -21.98 11.41 -9.06
CA LEU A 164 -20.64 10.95 -9.40
C LEU A 164 -20.24 11.31 -10.85
N PHE A 165 -21.13 11.07 -11.81
CA PHE A 165 -20.87 11.38 -13.22
C PHE A 165 -20.80 12.89 -13.48
N LEU A 166 -21.69 13.67 -12.86
CA LEU A 166 -21.68 15.13 -12.99
C LEU A 166 -20.46 15.77 -12.33
N LEU A 167 -20.11 15.36 -11.11
CA LEU A 167 -18.93 15.85 -10.40
C LEU A 167 -17.65 15.58 -11.18
N THR A 168 -17.48 14.34 -11.66
CA THR A 168 -16.29 13.97 -12.45
C THR A 168 -16.22 14.73 -13.77
N ALA A 169 -17.35 15.00 -14.44
CA ALA A 169 -17.38 15.81 -15.65
C ALA A 169 -17.05 17.29 -15.37
N ARG A 170 -17.63 17.88 -14.32
CA ARG A 170 -17.37 19.29 -13.96
C ARG A 170 -15.95 19.55 -13.52
N ILE A 171 -15.37 18.65 -12.72
CA ILE A 171 -13.98 18.81 -12.25
C ILE A 171 -12.99 18.78 -13.43
N LYS A 172 -13.28 18.00 -14.48
CA LYS A 172 -12.49 18.02 -15.73
C LYS A 172 -12.56 19.36 -16.45
N ALA A 173 -13.70 20.07 -16.35
CA ALA A 173 -13.95 21.33 -17.02
C ALA A 173 -13.58 22.57 -16.20
N LEU A 174 -13.06 22.39 -14.97
CA LEU A 174 -12.73 23.49 -14.06
C LEU A 174 -11.72 24.46 -14.68
N ARG A 175 -12.07 25.74 -14.73
CA ARG A 175 -11.18 26.83 -15.22
C ARG A 175 -11.11 28.04 -14.31
N SER A 176 -12.08 28.23 -13.41
CA SER A 176 -12.19 29.42 -12.56
C SER A 176 -12.07 29.09 -11.06
N GLY A 177 -11.58 30.06 -10.27
CA GLY A 177 -11.43 29.90 -8.83
C GLY A 177 -12.77 29.96 -8.06
N GLU A 178 -13.80 30.55 -8.63
CA GLU A 178 -15.14 30.62 -8.03
C GLU A 178 -15.85 29.25 -8.10
N GLU A 179 -15.73 28.55 -9.23
CA GLU A 179 -16.22 27.16 -9.38
C GLU A 179 -15.51 26.22 -8.40
N LEU A 180 -14.21 26.43 -8.17
CA LEU A 180 -13.42 25.64 -7.22
C LEU A 180 -13.99 25.76 -5.79
N ALA A 181 -14.30 26.99 -5.36
CA ALA A 181 -14.86 27.25 -4.02
C ALA A 181 -16.25 26.63 -3.84
N ALA A 182 -17.04 26.51 -4.92
CA ALA A 182 -18.36 25.87 -4.88
C ALA A 182 -18.27 24.33 -4.85
N ILE A 183 -17.28 23.73 -5.53
CA ILE A 183 -17.13 22.27 -5.62
C ILE A 183 -16.54 21.64 -4.34
N ILE A 184 -15.65 22.34 -3.63
CA ILE A 184 -15.02 21.85 -2.39
C ILE A 184 -16.04 21.32 -1.37
N PRO A 185 -17.03 22.12 -0.88
CA PRO A 185 -17.99 21.63 0.10
C PRO A 185 -18.87 20.52 -0.46
N LEU A 186 -19.13 20.52 -1.77
CA LEU A 186 -19.92 19.49 -2.43
C LEU A 186 -19.19 18.13 -2.42
N LEU A 187 -17.87 18.13 -2.65
CA LEU A 187 -17.04 16.93 -2.58
C LEU A 187 -16.93 16.36 -1.16
N GLU A 188 -16.84 17.23 -0.15
CA GLU A 188 -16.85 16.82 1.25
C GLU A 188 -18.16 16.11 1.62
N VAL A 189 -19.30 16.75 1.31
CA VAL A 189 -20.63 16.21 1.59
C VAL A 189 -20.87 14.91 0.80
N PHE A 190 -20.52 14.89 -0.49
CA PHE A 190 -20.66 13.71 -1.33
C PHE A 190 -19.84 12.53 -0.79
N SER A 191 -18.56 12.75 -0.46
CA SER A 191 -17.69 11.69 0.07
C SER A 191 -18.20 11.15 1.41
N ALA A 192 -18.80 12.00 2.24
CA ALA A 192 -19.36 11.62 3.53
C ALA A 192 -20.73 10.92 3.45
N GLN A 193 -21.57 11.24 2.45
CA GLN A 193 -22.98 10.81 2.41
C GLN A 193 -23.35 9.87 1.25
N ALA A 194 -22.51 9.73 0.21
CA ALA A 194 -22.81 8.90 -0.96
C ALA A 194 -23.16 7.45 -0.60
N ASP A 195 -24.13 6.86 -1.30
CA ASP A 195 -24.51 5.45 -1.16
C ASP A 195 -23.47 4.54 -1.79
N VAL A 196 -22.88 3.67 -0.96
CA VAL A 196 -21.80 2.76 -1.35
C VAL A 196 -22.29 1.72 -2.37
N ALA A 197 -23.54 1.27 -2.29
CA ALA A 197 -24.07 0.28 -3.24
C ALA A 197 -24.15 0.87 -4.65
N GLN A 198 -24.59 2.13 -4.79
CA GLN A 198 -24.56 2.84 -6.07
C GLN A 198 -23.14 3.10 -6.58
N LEU A 199 -22.17 3.41 -5.72
CA LEU A 199 -20.77 3.61 -6.14
C LEU A 199 -20.16 2.34 -6.76
N HIS A 200 -20.46 1.16 -6.21
CA HIS A 200 -20.00 -0.13 -6.76
C HIS A 200 -20.56 -0.43 -8.17
N LEU A 201 -21.59 0.29 -8.63
CA LEU A 201 -22.08 0.15 -10.01
C LEU A 201 -21.15 0.79 -11.05
N ALA A 202 -20.26 1.69 -10.63
CA ALA A 202 -19.34 2.41 -11.52
C ALA A 202 -17.95 2.61 -10.85
N PRO A 203 -17.21 1.53 -10.56
CA PRO A 203 -15.95 1.60 -9.81
C PRO A 203 -14.88 2.46 -10.50
N GLU A 204 -14.80 2.42 -11.83
CA GLU A 204 -13.87 3.26 -12.62
C GLU A 204 -14.13 4.76 -12.41
N ARG A 205 -15.41 5.14 -12.26
CA ARG A 205 -15.78 6.54 -12.00
C ARG A 205 -15.44 6.97 -10.60
N VAL A 206 -15.47 6.06 -9.63
CA VAL A 206 -14.96 6.31 -8.27
C VAL A 206 -13.45 6.56 -8.30
N THR A 207 -12.69 5.78 -9.09
CA THR A 207 -11.25 6.02 -9.30
C THR A 207 -11.01 7.39 -9.93
N GLN A 208 -11.78 7.76 -10.96
CA GLN A 208 -11.71 9.10 -11.57
C GLN A 208 -12.05 10.21 -10.57
N LEU A 209 -13.04 9.99 -9.70
CA LEU A 209 -13.35 10.93 -8.62
C LEU A 209 -12.18 11.06 -7.64
N GLY A 210 -11.49 9.96 -7.31
CA GLY A 210 -10.29 10.00 -6.49
C GLY A 210 -9.19 10.89 -7.10
N HIS A 211 -8.91 10.72 -8.39
CA HIS A 211 -7.99 11.59 -9.12
C HIS A 211 -8.50 13.04 -9.23
N ALA A 212 -9.81 13.24 -9.37
CA ALA A 212 -10.42 14.56 -9.42
C ALA A 212 -10.27 15.30 -8.07
N ILE A 213 -10.49 14.63 -6.93
CA ILE A 213 -10.26 15.20 -5.60
C ILE A 213 -8.79 15.57 -5.42
N ALA A 214 -7.88 14.68 -5.83
CA ALA A 214 -6.44 14.95 -5.84
C ALA A 214 -6.09 16.20 -6.67
N HIS A 215 -6.69 16.36 -7.85
CA HIS A 215 -6.47 17.52 -8.71
C HIS A 215 -7.03 18.82 -8.10
N VAL A 216 -8.23 18.76 -7.51
CA VAL A 216 -8.84 19.91 -6.79
C VAL A 216 -7.96 20.34 -5.61
N ALA A 217 -7.39 19.39 -4.87
CA ALA A 217 -6.46 19.68 -3.77
C ALA A 217 -5.20 20.41 -4.26
N ASP A 218 -4.71 20.06 -5.45
CA ASP A 218 -3.56 20.72 -6.07
C ASP A 218 -3.88 22.14 -6.54
N LEU A 219 -5.07 22.35 -7.13
CA LEU A 219 -5.55 23.67 -7.53
C LEU A 219 -5.78 24.57 -6.31
N ALA A 220 -6.36 24.03 -5.24
CA ALA A 220 -6.59 24.72 -3.98
C ALA A 220 -5.30 24.93 -3.16
N LYS A 221 -4.21 24.24 -3.53
CA LYS A 221 -2.94 24.18 -2.77
C LYS A 221 -3.10 23.69 -1.34
N ASP A 222 -4.11 22.86 -1.08
CA ASP A 222 -4.38 22.24 0.21
C ASP A 222 -4.34 20.72 0.09
N ALA A 223 -3.15 20.15 0.30
CA ALA A 223 -2.95 18.70 0.27
C ALA A 223 -3.62 17.98 1.46
N THR A 224 -3.84 18.68 2.58
CA THR A 224 -4.44 18.07 3.78
C THR A 224 -5.94 17.89 3.62
N TRP A 225 -6.60 18.88 3.03
CA TRP A 225 -8.01 18.77 2.62
C TRP A 225 -8.22 17.58 1.68
N GLY A 226 -7.44 17.49 0.60
CA GLY A 226 -7.56 16.41 -0.37
C GLY A 226 -7.39 15.03 0.26
N LEU A 227 -6.40 14.89 1.15
CA LEU A 227 -6.17 13.66 1.90
C LEU A 227 -7.36 13.29 2.80
N ASN A 228 -7.93 14.24 3.54
CA ASN A 228 -9.05 13.98 4.45
C ASN A 228 -10.30 13.51 3.70
N VAL A 229 -10.62 14.17 2.59
CA VAL A 229 -11.77 13.81 1.74
C VAL A 229 -11.55 12.43 1.10
N LEU A 230 -10.35 12.16 0.59
CA LEU A 230 -10.01 10.84 0.02
C LEU A 230 -10.04 9.72 1.05
N CYS A 231 -9.52 9.95 2.26
CA CYS A 231 -9.59 8.97 3.35
C CYS A 231 -11.04 8.66 3.74
N THR A 232 -11.90 9.70 3.79
CA THR A 232 -13.34 9.53 4.08
C THR A 232 -14.01 8.68 3.00
N LEU A 233 -13.76 8.98 1.72
CA LEU A 233 -14.28 8.19 0.61
C LEU A 233 -13.76 6.75 0.65
N TYR A 234 -12.45 6.57 0.87
CA TYR A 234 -11.79 5.26 0.92
C TYR A 234 -12.38 4.37 2.02
N GLN A 235 -12.48 4.88 3.25
CA GLN A 235 -12.99 4.10 4.39
C GLN A 235 -14.44 3.66 4.23
N ARG A 236 -15.26 4.42 3.47
CA ARG A 236 -16.66 4.06 3.19
C ARG A 236 -16.77 3.10 1.99
N TYR A 237 -15.97 3.31 0.96
CA TYR A 237 -16.04 2.52 -0.27
C TYR A 237 -15.36 1.15 -0.13
N VAL A 238 -14.17 1.12 0.48
CA VAL A 238 -13.38 -0.10 0.68
C VAL A 238 -13.80 -0.74 2.00
N ALA A 239 -14.80 -1.62 1.95
CA ALA A 239 -15.27 -2.36 3.12
C ALA A 239 -14.23 -3.37 3.65
N ASP A 240 -13.41 -3.94 2.76
CA ASP A 240 -12.30 -4.82 3.11
C ASP A 240 -10.99 -4.31 2.51
N SER A 241 -10.11 -3.74 3.34
CA SER A 241 -8.79 -3.24 2.91
C SER A 241 -7.79 -4.35 2.56
N ARG A 242 -8.17 -5.63 2.72
CA ARG A 242 -7.40 -6.76 2.17
C ARG A 242 -7.59 -6.93 0.67
N LEU A 243 -8.62 -6.32 0.09
CA LEU A 243 -8.87 -6.30 -1.36
C LEU A 243 -8.21 -5.10 -1.99
N LEU A 244 -7.33 -5.33 -2.96
CA LEU A 244 -6.71 -4.23 -3.68
C LEU A 244 -7.75 -3.48 -4.52
N THR A 245 -7.75 -2.16 -4.40
CA THR A 245 -8.58 -1.26 -5.21
C THR A 245 -7.73 -0.12 -5.76
N ALA A 246 -8.14 0.48 -6.87
CA ALA A 246 -7.39 1.58 -7.48
C ALA A 246 -7.31 2.82 -6.58
N LEU A 247 -8.18 2.97 -5.58
CA LEU A 247 -8.11 4.05 -4.60
C LEU A 247 -6.90 3.93 -3.68
N HIS A 248 -6.36 2.73 -3.45
CA HIS A 248 -5.20 2.54 -2.56
C HIS A 248 -4.02 3.37 -3.03
N GLN A 249 -3.65 3.28 -4.31
CA GLN A 249 -2.50 4.03 -4.82
C GLN A 249 -2.72 5.55 -4.76
N ILE A 250 -3.94 6.03 -4.99
CA ILE A 250 -4.28 7.47 -4.93
C ILE A 250 -4.11 8.00 -3.51
N VAL A 251 -4.65 7.29 -2.50
CA VAL A 251 -4.53 7.67 -1.09
C VAL A 251 -3.06 7.68 -0.66
N LEU A 252 -2.31 6.62 -1.00
CA LEU A 252 -0.88 6.53 -0.64
C LEU A 252 -0.06 7.65 -1.30
N TYR A 253 -0.34 7.97 -2.57
CA TYR A 253 0.31 9.08 -3.25
C TYR A 253 0.05 10.42 -2.56
N GLN A 254 -1.19 10.67 -2.12
CA GLN A 254 -1.53 11.89 -1.38
C GLN A 254 -0.93 11.94 0.03
N CYS A 255 -0.79 10.80 0.71
CA CYS A 255 -0.03 10.70 1.96
C CYS A 255 1.45 11.08 1.73
N LEU A 256 2.06 10.60 0.63
CA LEU A 256 3.43 10.97 0.28
C LEU A 256 3.58 12.46 -0.01
N LYS A 257 2.62 13.05 -0.72
CA LYS A 257 2.61 14.48 -1.09
C LYS A 257 2.41 15.41 0.11
N SER A 258 1.48 15.06 0.99
CA SER A 258 1.19 15.83 2.21
C SER A 258 2.20 15.61 3.35
N GLY A 259 2.99 14.53 3.28
CA GLY A 259 3.92 14.13 4.34
C GLY A 259 3.24 13.52 5.57
N VAL A 260 1.93 13.24 5.52
CA VAL A 260 1.16 12.68 6.63
C VAL A 260 1.12 11.16 6.51
N TYR A 261 2.20 10.49 6.92
CA TYR A 261 2.33 9.04 6.79
C TYR A 261 1.42 8.24 7.73
N GLU A 262 1.10 8.78 8.90
CA GLU A 262 0.20 8.14 9.88
C GLU A 262 -1.19 7.83 9.29
N ALA A 263 -1.69 8.69 8.40
CA ALA A 263 -2.96 8.48 7.72
C ALA A 263 -2.94 7.23 6.83
N ALA A 264 -1.80 6.90 6.21
CA ALA A 264 -1.65 5.72 5.38
C ALA A 264 -1.80 4.43 6.20
N PHE A 265 -1.18 4.35 7.38
CA PHE A 265 -1.29 3.18 8.27
C PHE A 265 -2.68 2.98 8.84
N ARG A 266 -3.43 4.06 9.05
CA ARG A 266 -4.83 3.98 9.53
C ARG A 266 -5.83 3.62 8.44
N THR A 267 -5.45 3.71 7.17
CA THR A 267 -6.34 3.51 6.03
C THR A 267 -5.83 2.37 5.14
N ALA A 268 -5.07 2.71 4.11
CA ALA A 268 -4.67 1.80 3.03
C ALA A 268 -3.61 0.76 3.44
N LEU A 269 -2.86 0.97 4.53
CA LEU A 269 -1.82 0.05 5.02
C LEU A 269 -2.19 -0.59 6.37
N GLN A 270 -3.46 -0.52 6.79
CA GLN A 270 -3.90 -1.10 8.06
C GLN A 270 -3.75 -2.62 8.08
N PHE A 271 -4.07 -3.27 6.95
CA PHE A 271 -3.94 -4.70 6.77
C PHE A 271 -3.18 -4.98 5.47
N PRO A 272 -2.38 -6.05 5.41
CA PRO A 272 -1.76 -6.45 4.16
C PRO A 272 -2.86 -6.80 3.14
N VAL A 273 -2.66 -6.38 1.90
CA VAL A 273 -3.50 -6.76 0.76
C VAL A 273 -3.24 -8.23 0.44
N ILE A 274 -4.32 -9.03 0.32
CA ILE A 274 -4.26 -10.49 0.16
C ILE A 274 -4.91 -10.93 -1.15
N ASP A 275 -5.94 -10.23 -1.63
CA ASP A 275 -6.69 -10.67 -2.81
C ASP A 275 -7.04 -9.49 -3.73
N VAL A 276 -7.39 -9.83 -4.97
CA VAL A 276 -7.74 -8.89 -6.03
C VAL A 276 -9.02 -9.34 -6.69
N ASP A 277 -10.03 -8.48 -6.74
CA ASP A 277 -11.30 -8.75 -7.41
C ASP A 277 -11.46 -7.81 -8.62
N GLN A 278 -11.11 -8.32 -9.81
CA GLN A 278 -11.25 -7.56 -11.06
C GLN A 278 -12.70 -7.30 -11.48
N HIS A 279 -13.67 -8.07 -10.98
CA HIS A 279 -15.08 -7.87 -11.36
C HIS A 279 -15.68 -6.68 -10.61
N SER A 280 -15.42 -6.58 -9.31
CA SER A 280 -15.91 -5.48 -8.47
C SER A 280 -15.03 -4.24 -8.58
N PHE A 281 -13.71 -4.43 -8.74
CA PHE A 281 -12.72 -3.37 -8.78
C PHE A 281 -11.79 -3.59 -9.98
N PRO A 282 -12.13 -3.07 -11.17
CA PRO A 282 -11.23 -3.12 -12.32
C PRO A 282 -9.91 -2.42 -11.97
N LEU A 283 -8.82 -3.14 -12.13
CA LEU A 283 -7.46 -2.69 -11.81
C LEU A 283 -6.59 -2.75 -13.04
N ARG A 284 -5.79 -1.70 -13.24
CA ARG A 284 -4.70 -1.71 -14.20
C ARG A 284 -3.47 -2.34 -13.56
N TYR A 285 -2.61 -2.91 -14.40
CA TYR A 285 -1.30 -3.41 -13.94
C TYR A 285 -0.50 -2.31 -13.23
N SER A 286 -0.54 -1.08 -13.75
CA SER A 286 0.10 0.10 -13.14
C SER A 286 -0.40 0.39 -11.72
N ASP A 287 -1.69 0.19 -11.44
CA ASP A 287 -2.29 0.51 -10.15
C ASP A 287 -1.70 -0.40 -9.05
N SER A 288 -1.47 -1.67 -9.38
CA SER A 288 -0.81 -2.62 -8.48
C SER A 288 0.65 -2.24 -8.21
N LEU A 289 1.40 -1.85 -9.25
CA LEU A 289 2.79 -1.41 -9.11
C LEU A 289 2.89 -0.14 -8.24
N GLN A 290 2.02 0.84 -8.50
CA GLN A 290 1.98 2.10 -7.76
C GLN A 290 1.66 1.86 -6.28
N TYR A 291 0.73 0.96 -5.98
CA TYR A 291 0.43 0.58 -4.59
C TYR A 291 1.67 0.08 -3.86
N PHE A 292 2.33 -0.97 -4.36
CA PHE A 292 3.50 -1.57 -3.71
C PHE A 292 4.67 -0.57 -3.63
N TYR A 293 4.87 0.22 -4.68
CA TYR A 293 5.90 1.23 -4.72
C TYR A 293 5.66 2.34 -3.68
N TYR A 294 4.47 2.94 -3.65
CA TYR A 294 4.17 4.02 -2.69
C TYR A 294 4.12 3.52 -1.25
N ALA A 295 3.60 2.31 -1.00
CA ALA A 295 3.66 1.67 0.30
C ALA A 295 5.13 1.53 0.76
N GLY A 296 6.00 0.98 -0.09
CA GLY A 296 7.43 0.83 0.20
C GLY A 296 8.13 2.15 0.52
N LEU A 297 7.78 3.24 -0.18
CA LEU A 297 8.30 4.57 0.13
C LEU A 297 7.84 5.08 1.50
N ILE A 298 6.57 4.89 1.86
CA ILE A 298 6.03 5.33 3.15
C ILE A 298 6.71 4.57 4.29
N TYR A 299 6.85 3.25 4.19
CA TYR A 299 7.59 2.44 5.16
C TYR A 299 9.05 2.89 5.28
N ALA A 300 9.72 3.18 4.15
CA ALA A 300 11.08 3.68 4.16
C ALA A 300 11.20 5.04 4.88
N LYS A 301 10.23 5.95 4.67
CA LYS A 301 10.20 7.27 5.33
C LYS A 301 9.98 7.19 6.84
N GLN A 302 9.26 6.18 7.32
CA GLN A 302 9.05 5.92 8.75
C GLN A 302 10.21 5.16 9.41
N GLY A 303 11.24 4.76 8.65
CA GLY A 303 12.37 3.97 9.15
C GLY A 303 12.06 2.48 9.33
N LEU A 304 10.90 2.01 8.88
CA LEU A 304 10.51 0.60 8.88
C LEU A 304 11.12 -0.10 7.66
N LEU A 305 12.44 -0.26 7.68
CA LEU A 305 13.21 -0.73 6.53
C LEU A 305 12.87 -2.15 6.09
N SER A 306 12.46 -3.02 7.02
CA SER A 306 12.12 -4.40 6.69
C SER A 306 10.89 -4.49 5.80
N ASP A 307 9.81 -3.87 6.23
CA ASP A 307 8.56 -3.82 5.46
C ASP A 307 8.79 -3.06 4.14
N ALA A 308 9.54 -1.95 4.17
CA ALA A 308 9.87 -1.19 2.96
C ALA A 308 10.53 -2.05 1.88
N ILE A 309 11.47 -2.92 2.27
CA ILE A 309 12.17 -3.84 1.37
C ILE A 309 11.19 -4.88 0.82
N GLU A 310 10.31 -5.44 1.65
CA GLU A 310 9.31 -6.43 1.20
C GLU A 310 8.33 -5.84 0.17
N TYR A 311 7.78 -4.65 0.44
CA TYR A 311 6.88 -3.97 -0.49
C TYR A 311 7.56 -3.58 -1.82
N LEU A 312 8.81 -3.10 -1.76
CA LEU A 312 9.57 -2.79 -2.98
C LEU A 312 9.96 -4.06 -3.75
N GLU A 313 10.26 -5.16 -3.06
CA GLU A 313 10.52 -6.45 -3.69
C GLU A 313 9.27 -6.98 -4.41
N GLN A 314 8.09 -6.87 -3.80
CA GLN A 314 6.82 -7.21 -4.46
C GLN A 314 6.57 -6.35 -5.71
N CYS A 315 6.87 -5.05 -5.66
CA CYS A 315 6.80 -4.19 -6.85
C CYS A 315 7.76 -4.66 -7.96
N VAL A 316 9.00 -5.01 -7.61
CA VAL A 316 10.04 -5.42 -8.56
C VAL A 316 9.75 -6.78 -9.19
N THR A 317 9.21 -7.72 -8.41
CA THR A 317 8.93 -9.09 -8.84
C THR A 317 7.60 -9.27 -9.59
N ALA A 318 6.78 -8.21 -9.65
CA ALA A 318 5.52 -8.21 -10.39
C ALA A 318 5.72 -8.73 -11.84
N PRO A 319 4.96 -9.75 -12.27
CA PRO A 319 5.14 -10.37 -13.58
C PRO A 319 4.88 -9.38 -14.72
N ALA A 320 5.87 -9.20 -15.60
CA ALA A 320 5.73 -8.41 -16.81
C ALA A 320 6.55 -8.97 -17.98
N LEU A 321 6.10 -8.67 -19.20
CA LEU A 321 6.84 -8.91 -20.44
C LEU A 321 7.91 -7.84 -20.69
N ALA A 322 7.65 -6.61 -20.25
CA ALA A 322 8.56 -5.48 -20.32
C ALA A 322 8.62 -4.76 -18.96
N VAL A 323 9.78 -4.20 -18.63
CA VAL A 323 9.99 -3.50 -17.36
C VAL A 323 9.37 -2.10 -17.42
N SER A 324 8.59 -1.75 -16.40
CA SER A 324 8.06 -0.40 -16.22
C SER A 324 9.09 0.53 -15.55
N ALA A 325 8.97 1.85 -15.78
CA ALA A 325 9.80 2.84 -15.09
C ALA A 325 9.66 2.77 -13.56
N ILE A 326 8.46 2.44 -13.07
CA ILE A 326 8.17 2.26 -11.64
C ILE A 326 9.03 1.12 -11.07
N GLN A 327 9.10 -0.02 -11.75
CA GLN A 327 9.91 -1.16 -11.33
C GLN A 327 11.42 -0.84 -11.32
N VAL A 328 11.90 -0.08 -12.31
CA VAL A 328 13.31 0.35 -12.34
C VAL A 328 13.64 1.20 -11.13
N ASP A 329 12.80 2.20 -10.83
CA ASP A 329 13.04 3.08 -9.70
C ASP A 329 12.86 2.37 -8.34
N ALA A 330 11.87 1.48 -8.23
CA ALA A 330 11.71 0.59 -7.09
C ALA A 330 12.96 -0.25 -6.85
N TYR A 331 13.55 -0.83 -7.90
CA TYR A 331 14.77 -1.65 -7.77
C TYR A 331 15.99 -0.85 -7.33
N ARG A 332 16.15 0.39 -7.82
CA ARG A 332 17.22 1.30 -7.35
C ARG A 332 17.13 1.58 -5.87
N LYS A 333 15.92 1.87 -5.38
CA LYS A 333 15.65 2.11 -3.95
C LYS A 333 15.78 0.84 -3.13
N LEU A 334 15.34 -0.31 -3.64
CA LEU A 334 15.50 -1.62 -3.01
C LEU A 334 16.98 -1.93 -2.74
N ILE A 335 17.86 -1.73 -3.74
CA ILE A 335 19.31 -1.92 -3.57
C ILE A 335 19.83 -1.07 -2.41
N LEU A 336 19.54 0.24 -2.40
CA LEU A 336 20.05 1.13 -1.36
C LEU A 336 19.49 0.77 0.03
N LEU A 337 18.20 0.44 0.14
CA LEU A 337 17.59 0.06 1.41
C LEU A 337 18.14 -1.26 1.95
N GLN A 338 18.38 -2.25 1.08
CA GLN A 338 19.05 -3.51 1.49
C GLN A 338 20.48 -3.26 1.98
N LEU A 339 21.24 -2.35 1.34
CA LEU A 339 22.56 -1.96 1.84
C LEU A 339 22.47 -1.25 3.20
N ILE A 340 21.49 -0.36 3.38
CA ILE A 340 21.27 0.33 4.66
C ILE A 340 20.90 -0.67 5.75
N ARG A 341 20.00 -1.64 5.49
CA ARG A 341 19.46 -2.59 6.48
C ARG A 341 20.38 -3.78 6.76
N ASP A 342 20.92 -4.41 5.73
CA ASP A 342 21.64 -5.69 5.82
C ASP A 342 23.14 -5.55 5.54
N GLY A 343 23.56 -4.45 4.91
CA GLY A 343 24.94 -4.24 4.46
C GLY A 343 25.35 -5.14 3.28
N LYS A 344 24.39 -5.83 2.66
CA LYS A 344 24.57 -6.74 1.53
C LYS A 344 23.33 -6.71 0.64
N LEU A 345 23.51 -7.11 -0.62
CA LEU A 345 22.39 -7.22 -1.55
C LEU A 345 21.79 -8.63 -1.49
N ALA A 346 20.47 -8.73 -1.40
CA ALA A 346 19.78 -10.00 -1.58
C ALA A 346 19.53 -10.26 -3.07
N PRO A 347 19.73 -11.50 -3.56
CA PRO A 347 19.34 -11.82 -4.93
C PRO A 347 17.83 -11.70 -5.08
N LEU A 348 17.38 -11.31 -6.29
CA LEU A 348 15.95 -11.31 -6.60
C LEU A 348 15.37 -12.73 -6.47
N PRO A 349 14.11 -12.87 -6.02
CA PRO A 349 13.46 -14.17 -5.92
C PRO A 349 13.43 -14.93 -7.25
N GLU A 350 13.54 -16.26 -7.20
CA GLU A 350 13.63 -17.12 -8.39
C GLU A 350 12.41 -17.03 -9.32
N TYR A 351 11.24 -16.68 -8.78
CA TYR A 351 10.00 -16.50 -9.54
C TYR A 351 9.94 -15.18 -10.32
N THR A 352 10.94 -14.30 -10.17
CA THR A 352 11.03 -13.06 -10.96
C THR A 352 11.18 -13.40 -12.44
N SER A 353 10.39 -12.77 -13.31
CA SER A 353 10.46 -13.08 -14.74
C SER A 353 11.84 -12.73 -15.32
N ASN A 354 12.42 -13.66 -16.09
CA ASN A 354 13.77 -13.52 -16.65
C ASN A 354 13.96 -12.24 -17.51
N PRO A 355 12.99 -11.82 -18.36
CA PRO A 355 13.07 -10.55 -19.08
C PRO A 355 13.17 -9.33 -18.16
N VAL A 356 12.43 -9.34 -17.04
CA VAL A 356 12.43 -8.27 -16.04
C VAL A 356 13.78 -8.23 -15.31
N ALA A 357 14.23 -9.37 -14.79
CA ALA A 357 15.51 -9.46 -14.07
C ALA A 357 16.70 -8.96 -14.91
N LYS A 358 16.78 -9.37 -16.20
CA LYS A 358 17.84 -8.92 -17.12
C LYS A 358 17.80 -7.42 -17.39
N SER A 359 16.61 -6.89 -17.65
CA SER A 359 16.41 -5.46 -17.93
C SER A 359 16.74 -4.61 -16.71
N LEU A 360 16.30 -5.01 -15.51
CA LEU A 360 16.63 -4.34 -14.26
C LEU A 360 18.13 -4.33 -13.98
N HIS A 361 18.80 -5.48 -14.17
CA HIS A 361 20.26 -5.57 -14.01
C HIS A 361 21.00 -4.63 -14.97
N SER A 362 20.55 -4.52 -16.22
CA SER A 362 21.14 -3.62 -17.21
C SER A 362 20.93 -2.15 -16.86
N LEU A 363 19.70 -1.77 -16.48
CA LEU A 363 19.32 -0.37 -16.23
C LEU A 363 19.84 0.16 -14.88
N CYS A 364 20.08 -0.71 -13.91
CA CYS A 364 20.55 -0.35 -12.56
C CYS A 364 22.02 -0.69 -12.33
N ARG A 365 22.80 -0.90 -13.40
CA ARG A 365 24.22 -1.24 -13.33
C ARG A 365 25.07 -0.30 -12.44
N PRO A 366 24.87 1.04 -12.43
CA PRO A 366 25.62 1.92 -11.52
C PRO A 366 25.38 1.61 -10.04
N TYR A 367 24.14 1.32 -9.66
CA TYR A 367 23.75 0.97 -8.29
C TYR A 367 24.32 -0.40 -7.89
N LEU A 368 24.27 -1.38 -8.80
CA LEU A 368 24.85 -2.70 -8.56
C LEU A 368 26.38 -2.66 -8.44
N ALA A 369 27.04 -1.82 -9.24
CA ALA A 369 28.49 -1.61 -9.13
C ALA A 369 28.87 -0.99 -7.78
N PHE A 370 28.09 -0.03 -7.28
CA PHE A 370 28.26 0.52 -5.93
C PHE A 370 28.01 -0.54 -4.86
N ALA A 371 26.91 -1.29 -4.94
CA ALA A 371 26.57 -2.35 -3.99
C ALA A 371 27.69 -3.41 -3.88
N LYS A 372 28.31 -3.77 -5.01
CA LYS A 372 29.43 -4.73 -5.03
C LYS A 372 30.65 -4.22 -4.24
N VAL A 373 31.03 -2.96 -4.41
CA VAL A 373 32.15 -2.35 -3.67
C VAL A 373 31.79 -2.22 -2.18
N PHE A 374 30.54 -1.90 -1.87
CA PHE A 374 30.05 -1.82 -0.49
C PHE A 374 30.10 -3.18 0.24
N GLU A 375 29.79 -4.27 -0.44
CA GLU A 375 29.79 -5.62 0.14
C GLU A 375 31.22 -6.18 0.30
N GLU A 376 32.16 -5.74 -0.53
CA GLU A 376 33.53 -6.26 -0.56
C GLU A 376 34.24 -6.10 0.80
N ARG A 377 34.73 -7.22 1.36
CA ARG A 377 35.34 -7.23 2.70
C ARG A 377 36.66 -6.45 2.77
N GLY A 378 37.36 -6.33 1.64
CA GLY A 378 38.65 -5.65 1.54
C GLY A 378 38.55 -4.19 1.08
N ALA A 379 37.35 -3.68 0.76
CA ALA A 379 37.18 -2.32 0.30
C ALA A 379 37.47 -1.32 1.44
N THR A 380 38.35 -0.37 1.17
CA THR A 380 38.64 0.73 2.09
C THR A 380 37.53 1.77 2.02
N ASP A 381 37.43 2.62 3.06
CA ASP A 381 36.49 3.75 3.06
C ASP A 381 36.73 4.68 1.85
N GLY A 382 37.99 4.80 1.39
CA GLY A 382 38.37 5.54 0.20
C GLY A 382 37.82 4.94 -1.09
N ASP A 383 37.82 3.62 -1.24
CA ASP A 383 37.27 2.93 -2.43
C ASP A 383 35.76 3.12 -2.53
N VAL A 384 35.05 3.03 -1.40
CA VAL A 384 33.60 3.28 -1.33
C VAL A 384 33.30 4.75 -1.62
N PHE A 385 34.05 5.69 -1.04
CA PHE A 385 33.85 7.11 -1.27
C PHE A 385 34.10 7.50 -2.73
N GLN A 386 35.17 6.98 -3.34
CA GLN A 386 35.44 7.15 -4.78
C GLN A 386 34.27 6.62 -5.60
N LYS A 387 33.75 5.44 -5.27
CA LYS A 387 32.63 4.87 -6.01
C LYS A 387 31.34 5.66 -5.84
N VAL A 388 31.11 6.26 -4.67
CA VAL A 388 29.99 7.18 -4.44
C VAL A 388 30.12 8.39 -5.35
N GLU A 389 31.29 9.05 -5.41
CA GLU A 389 31.46 10.22 -6.26
C GLU A 389 31.27 9.89 -7.76
N GLU A 390 31.66 8.69 -8.21
CA GLU A 390 31.39 8.24 -9.59
C GLU A 390 29.88 8.06 -9.89
N VAL A 391 29.09 7.63 -8.91
CA VAL A 391 27.67 7.28 -9.07
C VAL A 391 26.73 8.42 -8.66
N LYS A 392 27.27 9.45 -7.99
CA LYS A 392 26.55 10.58 -7.38
C LYS A 392 25.64 11.30 -8.35
N ASP A 393 26.11 11.64 -9.55
CA ASP A 393 25.33 12.37 -10.54
C ASP A 393 24.10 11.57 -11.00
N VAL A 394 24.25 10.26 -11.16
CA VAL A 394 23.16 9.35 -11.53
C VAL A 394 22.13 9.27 -10.40
N VAL A 395 22.59 9.07 -9.17
CA VAL A 395 21.73 8.98 -7.98
C VAL A 395 21.00 10.29 -7.70
N GLN A 396 21.66 11.43 -7.91
CA GLN A 396 21.06 12.75 -7.74
C GLN A 396 19.98 13.00 -8.78
N LYS A 397 20.22 12.62 -10.04
CA LYS A 397 19.22 12.67 -11.11
C LYS A 397 17.99 11.80 -10.78
N ASP A 398 18.21 10.66 -10.15
CA ASP A 398 17.15 9.74 -9.71
C ASP A 398 16.50 10.13 -8.36
N GLN A 399 16.87 11.29 -7.78
CA GLN A 399 16.37 11.79 -6.48
C GLN A 399 16.63 10.84 -5.29
N ASN A 400 17.65 9.99 -5.37
CA ASN A 400 18.00 9.00 -4.35
C ASN A 400 19.21 9.43 -3.48
N GLY A 401 19.66 10.69 -3.59
CA GLY A 401 20.87 11.18 -2.92
C GLY A 401 20.86 11.02 -1.39
N GLY A 402 19.71 11.21 -0.75
CA GLY A 402 19.58 11.03 0.70
C GLY A 402 19.82 9.58 1.15
N LEU A 403 19.33 8.60 0.38
CA LEU A 403 19.55 7.17 0.66
C LEU A 403 21.04 6.80 0.48
N LEU A 404 21.71 7.37 -0.51
CA LEU A 404 23.14 7.14 -0.71
C LEU A 404 23.99 7.67 0.45
N GLN A 405 23.64 8.85 0.98
CA GLN A 405 24.29 9.40 2.17
C GLN A 405 24.05 8.53 3.41
N GLN A 406 22.84 7.96 3.54
CA GLN A 406 22.56 6.99 4.61
C GLN A 406 23.35 5.68 4.44
N CYS A 407 23.58 5.19 3.22
CA CYS A 407 24.48 4.06 2.99
C CYS A 407 25.89 4.37 3.51
N LEU A 408 26.42 5.57 3.21
CA LEU A 408 27.74 5.98 3.68
C LEU A 408 27.81 6.10 5.21
N SER A 409 26.83 6.72 5.85
CA SER A 409 26.82 6.88 7.30
C SER A 409 26.73 5.53 8.03
N THR A 410 26.03 4.56 7.44
CA THR A 410 25.87 3.21 8.01
C THR A 410 26.97 2.23 7.63
N TYR A 411 27.84 2.56 6.65
CA TYR A 411 28.87 1.66 6.13
C TYR A 411 29.78 1.11 7.23
N ARG A 412 30.29 1.99 8.11
CA ARG A 412 31.15 1.62 9.22
C ARG A 412 30.43 0.69 10.19
N SER A 413 29.22 1.05 10.62
CA SER A 413 28.42 0.23 11.54
C SER A 413 28.14 -1.15 10.93
N ARG A 414 27.89 -1.24 9.62
CA ARG A 414 27.70 -2.52 8.90
C ARG A 414 28.98 -3.35 8.83
N ARG A 415 30.16 -2.74 8.70
CA ARG A 415 31.45 -3.45 8.81
C ARG A 415 31.64 -4.03 10.20
N ILE A 416 31.37 -3.26 11.24
CA ILE A 416 31.44 -3.73 12.64
C ILE A 416 30.46 -4.88 12.88
N GLN A 417 29.22 -4.79 12.39
CA GLN A 417 28.22 -5.85 12.51
C GLN A 417 28.68 -7.15 11.82
N ARG A 418 29.38 -7.08 10.68
CA ARG A 418 29.97 -8.25 10.01
C ARG A 418 31.09 -8.90 10.84
N LEU A 419 31.81 -8.14 11.67
CA LEU A 419 32.81 -8.73 12.58
C LEU A 419 32.13 -9.63 13.62
N ALA A 420 30.92 -9.28 14.08
CA ALA A 420 30.16 -10.08 15.04
C ALA A 420 29.81 -11.49 14.53
N SER A 421 29.76 -11.71 13.21
CA SER A 421 29.52 -13.05 12.65
C SER A 421 30.76 -13.94 12.63
N THR A 422 31.96 -13.36 12.79
CA THR A 422 33.25 -14.07 12.65
C THR A 422 33.99 -14.18 13.98
N TYR A 423 33.86 -13.17 14.85
CA TYR A 423 34.52 -13.09 16.14
C TYR A 423 33.51 -13.27 17.27
N SER A 424 33.85 -14.06 18.28
CA SER A 424 33.10 -14.10 19.54
C SER A 424 33.53 -12.97 20.49
N CYS A 425 34.78 -12.54 20.40
CA CYS A 425 35.40 -11.59 21.30
C CYS A 425 36.54 -10.87 20.57
N ILE A 426 36.56 -9.55 20.58
CA ILE A 426 37.56 -8.74 19.88
C ILE A 426 37.82 -7.43 20.64
N SER A 427 39.07 -6.95 20.67
CA SER A 427 39.37 -5.65 21.30
C SER A 427 38.87 -4.49 20.44
N VAL A 428 38.55 -3.36 21.07
CA VAL A 428 38.13 -2.14 20.33
C VAL A 428 39.25 -1.63 19.40
N ALA A 429 40.51 -1.73 19.85
CA ALA A 429 41.69 -1.42 19.04
C ALA A 429 41.78 -2.28 17.77
N GLU A 430 41.52 -3.58 17.88
CA GLU A 430 41.52 -4.48 16.74
C GLU A 430 40.33 -4.21 15.81
N ILE A 431 39.16 -3.83 16.34
CA ILE A 431 38.03 -3.38 15.51
C ILE A 431 38.44 -2.13 14.71
N ALA A 432 39.07 -1.13 15.33
CA ALA A 432 39.54 0.07 14.65
C ALA A 432 40.48 -0.28 13.48
N ARG A 433 41.44 -1.17 13.73
CA ARG A 433 42.37 -1.67 12.71
C ARG A 433 41.67 -2.39 11.56
N LEU A 434 40.71 -3.29 11.86
CA LEU A 434 39.94 -4.03 10.84
C LEU A 434 38.99 -3.14 10.04
N VAL A 435 38.55 -2.03 10.64
CA VAL A 435 37.75 -0.99 9.97
C VAL A 435 38.67 -0.02 9.19
N GLY A 436 39.98 -0.12 9.29
CA GLY A 436 40.94 0.70 8.55
C GLY A 436 41.18 2.08 9.17
N MET A 437 40.84 2.24 10.45
CA MET A 437 41.23 3.39 11.26
C MET A 437 42.61 3.14 11.91
N SER A 438 43.28 4.22 12.32
CA SER A 438 44.53 4.12 13.07
C SER A 438 44.30 3.61 14.49
N ASP A 439 45.34 3.04 15.11
CA ASP A 439 45.32 2.52 16.49
C ASP A 439 45.62 3.62 17.52
N ASP A 440 45.15 4.84 17.26
CA ASP A 440 45.29 5.98 18.15
C ASP A 440 44.13 6.03 19.15
N ALA A 441 44.36 6.68 20.29
CA ALA A 441 43.38 6.75 21.38
C ALA A 441 42.06 7.40 20.95
N GLU A 442 42.08 8.33 19.99
CA GLU A 442 40.87 8.99 19.48
C GLU A 442 40.05 8.04 18.61
N SER A 443 40.68 7.33 17.67
CA SER A 443 40.01 6.31 16.85
C SER A 443 39.38 5.20 17.70
N VAL A 444 40.08 4.75 18.75
CA VAL A 444 39.55 3.75 19.69
C VAL A 444 38.33 4.28 20.44
N ALA A 445 38.34 5.55 20.86
CA ALA A 445 37.19 6.18 21.51
C ALA A 445 35.99 6.30 20.55
N ILE A 446 36.21 6.70 19.30
CA ILE A 446 35.15 6.80 18.28
C ILE A 446 34.49 5.44 18.03
N ILE A 447 35.29 4.37 17.88
CA ILE A 447 34.76 3.02 17.68
C ILE A 447 34.05 2.51 18.93
N HIS A 448 34.56 2.81 20.12
CA HIS A 448 33.89 2.47 21.38
C HIS A 448 32.49 3.08 21.44
N ASP A 449 32.35 4.38 21.14
CA ASP A 449 31.08 5.08 21.16
C ASP A 449 30.12 4.59 20.06
N GLU A 450 30.65 4.29 18.87
CA GLU A 450 29.89 3.69 17.77
C GLU A 450 29.33 2.30 18.17
N VAL A 451 30.16 1.43 18.74
CA VAL A 451 29.73 0.11 19.21
C VAL A 451 28.70 0.23 20.33
N ALA A 452 28.89 1.16 21.26
CA ALA A 452 27.92 1.44 22.32
C ALA A 452 26.57 1.89 21.75
N HIS A 453 26.58 2.81 20.77
CA HIS A 453 25.36 3.21 20.06
C HIS A 453 24.72 2.03 19.34
N MET A 454 25.49 1.18 18.65
CA MET A 454 24.95 0.00 17.96
C MET A 454 24.31 -1.00 18.92
N ILE A 455 24.85 -1.17 20.13
CA ILE A 455 24.26 -2.02 21.17
C ILE A 455 22.94 -1.43 21.67
N LEU A 456 22.90 -0.12 21.95
CA LEU A 456 21.70 0.60 22.40
C LEU A 456 20.59 0.58 21.34
N ALA A 457 20.96 0.76 20.07
CA ALA A 457 20.04 0.69 18.93
C ALA A 457 19.57 -0.75 18.63
N GLY A 458 20.17 -1.76 19.27
CA GLY A 458 19.84 -3.18 19.06
C GLY A 458 20.35 -3.76 17.74
N TRP A 459 21.29 -3.10 17.07
CA TRP A 459 21.86 -3.55 15.79
C TRP A 459 22.87 -4.68 15.96
N VAL A 460 23.56 -4.70 17.11
CA VAL A 460 24.54 -5.71 17.49
C VAL A 460 24.24 -6.19 18.90
N ASP A 461 24.21 -7.51 19.10
CA ASP A 461 24.12 -8.09 20.43
C ASP A 461 25.53 -8.33 20.99
N ALA A 462 26.05 -7.33 21.70
CA ALA A 462 27.37 -7.37 22.30
C ALA A 462 27.37 -6.70 23.68
N ALA A 463 28.36 -7.05 24.49
CA ALA A 463 28.71 -6.36 25.73
C ALA A 463 30.14 -5.85 25.62
N ILE A 464 30.38 -4.65 26.14
CA ILE A 464 31.73 -4.07 26.26
C ILE A 464 32.23 -4.39 27.67
N GLU A 465 33.29 -5.18 27.76
CA GLU A 465 33.92 -5.61 29.01
C GLU A 465 35.34 -5.05 29.10
N LEU A 466 35.71 -4.52 30.26
CA LEU A 466 37.09 -4.12 30.56
C LEU A 466 37.84 -5.33 31.11
N THR A 467 38.74 -5.90 30.31
CA THR A 467 39.50 -7.10 30.69
C THR A 467 40.99 -6.78 30.80
N ALA A 468 41.60 -7.24 31.89
CA ALA A 468 43.06 -7.23 32.01
C ALA A 468 43.64 -8.31 31.08
N PRO A 469 44.59 -7.98 30.18
CA PRO A 469 45.14 -8.96 29.25
C PRO A 469 45.77 -10.13 30.03
N ALA A 470 45.40 -11.37 29.68
CA ALA A 470 45.80 -12.57 30.42
C ALA A 470 47.33 -12.78 30.51
N SER A 471 48.10 -12.14 29.63
CA SER A 471 49.56 -12.19 29.55
C SER A 471 50.26 -10.90 29.98
N ALA A 472 49.54 -9.91 30.50
CA ALA A 472 50.10 -8.60 30.83
C ALA A 472 50.69 -8.53 32.26
N PRO A 473 51.78 -7.76 32.47
CA PRO A 473 52.37 -7.55 33.78
C PRO A 473 51.34 -6.98 34.77
N VAL A 474 51.45 -7.38 36.03
CA VAL A 474 50.62 -6.89 37.14
C VAL A 474 50.66 -5.37 37.18
N GLY A 475 49.49 -4.73 37.01
CA GLY A 475 49.34 -3.26 36.98
C GLY A 475 49.07 -2.66 35.59
N SER A 476 48.96 -3.47 34.53
CA SER A 476 48.58 -3.00 33.20
C SER A 476 47.11 -2.53 33.17
N PRO A 477 46.79 -1.39 32.53
CA PRO A 477 45.42 -0.90 32.46
C PRO A 477 44.51 -1.89 31.72
N PRO A 478 43.26 -2.08 32.17
CA PRO A 478 42.31 -2.96 31.49
C PRO A 478 41.97 -2.41 30.11
N ILE A 479 41.85 -3.31 29.12
CA ILE A 479 41.55 -2.95 27.73
C ILE A 479 40.06 -3.20 27.48
N PRO A 480 39.35 -2.30 26.77
CA PRO A 480 37.97 -2.55 26.36
C PRO A 480 37.92 -3.64 25.29
N ILE A 481 37.15 -4.68 25.58
CA ILE A 481 36.92 -5.82 24.69
C ILE A 481 35.42 -5.90 24.41
N VAL A 482 35.07 -6.05 23.14
CA VAL A 482 33.70 -6.28 22.68
C VAL A 482 33.49 -7.78 22.62
N ARG A 483 32.64 -8.28 23.51
CA ARG A 483 32.18 -9.67 23.50
C ARG A 483 30.87 -9.73 22.74
N PHE A 484 30.90 -10.30 21.53
CA PHE A 484 29.70 -10.55 20.75
C PHE A 484 28.99 -11.78 21.32
N ARG A 485 27.71 -11.65 21.62
CA ARG A 485 26.90 -12.81 22.02
C ARG A 485 26.65 -13.64 20.78
N SER A 486 27.21 -14.85 20.75
CA SER A 486 26.99 -15.77 19.63
C SER A 486 25.55 -16.28 19.65
N ALA A 487 24.98 -16.55 18.47
CA ALA A 487 23.70 -17.29 18.36
C ALA A 487 23.73 -18.64 19.10
N ALA A 488 24.91 -19.20 19.37
CA ALA A 488 25.12 -20.42 20.16
C ALA A 488 24.95 -20.23 21.68
N GLU A 489 25.07 -19.00 22.21
CA GLU A 489 24.86 -18.68 23.64
C GLU A 489 23.36 -18.45 23.97
N GLY A 490 22.47 -18.59 22.98
CA GLY A 490 21.02 -18.42 23.09
C GLY A 490 20.55 -17.01 22.69
N ARG A 491 19.30 -16.89 22.23
CA ARG A 491 18.63 -15.59 22.00
C ARG A 491 18.63 -14.77 23.29
N ARG A 492 18.65 -13.41 23.18
CA ARG A 492 18.46 -12.48 24.33
C ARG A 492 17.33 -12.93 25.25
N ASP A 493 16.28 -13.46 24.65
CA ASP A 493 15.11 -13.97 25.31
C ASP A 493 15.23 -15.49 25.43
N ARG A 494 15.39 -15.99 26.66
CA ARG A 494 15.16 -17.41 26.97
C ARG A 494 13.69 -17.81 26.83
N PHE A 495 12.85 -16.89 26.32
CA PHE A 495 11.39 -16.98 26.24
C PHE A 495 10.72 -17.30 27.58
N ASP A 496 11.39 -16.96 28.67
CA ASP A 496 10.97 -17.15 30.06
C ASP A 496 10.28 -15.91 30.64
N SER A 497 10.38 -14.76 29.97
CA SER A 497 9.79 -13.51 30.40
C SER A 497 8.35 -13.33 29.92
N ALA A 498 7.53 -12.63 30.72
CA ALA A 498 6.16 -12.24 30.33
C ALA A 498 6.06 -11.53 28.96
N PRO A 499 6.94 -10.57 28.58
CA PRO A 499 6.88 -9.96 27.25
C PRO A 499 7.28 -10.93 26.12
N SER A 500 8.19 -11.87 26.38
CA SER A 500 8.52 -12.91 25.40
C SER A 500 7.34 -13.87 25.19
N LEU A 501 6.60 -14.22 26.25
CA LEU A 501 5.35 -15.00 26.13
C LEU A 501 4.28 -14.24 25.36
N ALA A 502 4.10 -12.94 25.62
CA ALA A 502 3.15 -12.11 24.86
C ALA A 502 3.52 -12.04 23.37
N THR A 503 4.81 -11.92 23.05
CA THR A 503 5.31 -11.96 21.66
C THR A 503 5.00 -13.32 21.02
N ILE A 504 5.27 -14.43 21.71
CA ILE A 504 4.93 -15.78 21.19
C ILE A 504 3.44 -15.92 20.96
N GLN A 505 2.60 -15.44 21.89
CA GLN A 505 1.14 -15.48 21.75
C GLN A 505 0.67 -14.68 20.54
N ALA A 506 1.22 -13.48 20.32
CA ALA A 506 0.91 -12.65 19.15
C ALA A 506 1.29 -13.38 17.84
N GLN A 507 2.49 -13.95 17.78
CA GLN A 507 2.97 -14.72 16.63
C GLN A 507 2.12 -15.99 16.39
N LEU A 508 1.68 -16.67 17.45
CA LEU A 508 0.80 -17.84 17.35
C LEU A 508 -0.59 -17.45 16.81
N LEU A 509 -1.17 -16.34 17.28
CA LEU A 509 -2.45 -15.83 16.76
C LEU A 509 -2.33 -15.46 15.28
N GLU A 510 -1.22 -14.84 14.87
CA GLU A 510 -0.95 -14.54 13.47
C GLU A 510 -0.81 -15.81 12.63
N ALA A 511 -0.04 -16.80 13.11
CA ALA A 511 0.09 -18.09 12.43
C ALA A 511 -1.26 -18.83 12.29
N GLN A 512 -2.11 -18.79 13.33
CA GLN A 512 -3.46 -19.35 13.28
C GLN A 512 -4.33 -18.64 12.25
N ARG A 513 -4.25 -17.30 12.17
CA ARG A 513 -4.96 -16.52 11.16
C ARG A 513 -4.54 -16.94 9.74
N TRP A 514 -3.24 -17.03 9.47
CA TRP A 514 -2.73 -17.46 8.17
C TRP A 514 -3.11 -18.90 7.85
N LYS A 515 -3.07 -19.81 8.83
CA LYS A 515 -3.55 -21.20 8.65
C LYS A 515 -5.00 -21.21 8.15
N LEU A 516 -5.90 -20.47 8.80
CA LEU A 516 -7.31 -20.41 8.41
C LEU A 516 -7.49 -19.81 7.01
N ALA A 517 -6.73 -18.76 6.68
CA ALA A 517 -6.77 -18.12 5.36
C ALA A 517 -6.30 -19.07 4.24
N VAL A 518 -5.21 -19.81 4.48
CA VAL A 518 -4.69 -20.81 3.54
C VAL A 518 -5.68 -21.96 3.35
N GLU A 519 -6.23 -22.50 4.44
CA GLU A 519 -7.24 -23.58 4.35
C GLU A 519 -8.48 -23.14 3.58
N GLU A 520 -8.94 -21.90 3.76
CA GLU A 520 -10.08 -21.37 2.99
C GLU A 520 -9.74 -21.21 1.51
N ARG A 521 -8.53 -20.73 1.18
CA ARG A 521 -8.09 -20.62 -0.21
C ARG A 521 -7.96 -21.99 -0.87
N GLU A 522 -7.42 -22.98 -0.15
CA GLU A 522 -7.34 -24.36 -0.61
C GLU A 522 -8.73 -24.95 -0.87
N ARG A 523 -9.68 -24.77 0.05
CA ARG A 523 -11.08 -25.18 -0.12
C ARG A 523 -11.73 -24.51 -1.33
N SER A 524 -11.49 -23.22 -1.54
CA SER A 524 -12.00 -22.48 -2.69
C SER A 524 -11.44 -23.02 -4.01
N ILE A 525 -10.13 -23.27 -4.07
CA ILE A 525 -9.47 -23.87 -5.24
C ILE A 525 -10.01 -25.29 -5.50
N ALA A 526 -10.17 -26.11 -4.46
CA ALA A 526 -10.69 -27.47 -4.58
C ALA A 526 -12.14 -27.52 -5.09
N ARG A 527 -12.94 -26.49 -4.76
CA ARG A 527 -14.31 -26.31 -5.27
C ARG A 527 -14.37 -25.67 -6.65
N SER A 528 -13.27 -25.11 -7.15
CA SER A 528 -13.26 -24.41 -8.42
C SER A 528 -13.53 -25.37 -9.59
N GLY A 529 -14.37 -24.94 -10.53
CA GLY A 529 -14.71 -25.74 -11.70
C GLY A 529 -13.50 -26.11 -12.55
N VAL A 530 -12.48 -25.23 -12.61
CA VAL A 530 -11.23 -25.45 -13.33
C VAL A 530 -10.42 -26.60 -12.70
N PHE A 531 -10.30 -26.62 -11.37
CA PHE A 531 -9.60 -27.69 -10.66
C PHE A 531 -10.32 -29.03 -10.84
N LEU A 532 -11.64 -29.06 -10.64
CA LEU A 532 -12.45 -30.26 -10.81
C LEU A 532 -12.38 -30.78 -12.25
N HIS A 533 -12.45 -29.89 -13.24
CA HIS A 533 -12.33 -30.26 -14.65
C HIS A 533 -10.95 -30.85 -14.97
N LYS A 534 -9.87 -30.24 -14.47
CA LYS A 534 -8.51 -30.77 -14.63
C LYS A 534 -8.34 -32.12 -13.94
N GLN A 535 -8.94 -32.30 -12.76
CA GLN A 535 -8.92 -33.57 -12.03
C GLN A 535 -9.71 -34.67 -12.78
N MET A 536 -10.86 -34.33 -13.35
CA MET A 536 -11.64 -35.24 -14.20
C MET A 536 -10.88 -35.64 -15.47
N GLN A 537 -10.22 -34.70 -16.14
CA GLN A 537 -9.37 -34.99 -17.31
C GLN A 537 -8.17 -35.87 -16.95
N ALA A 538 -7.53 -35.62 -15.81
CA ALA A 538 -6.43 -36.45 -15.32
C ALA A 538 -6.89 -37.88 -14.96
N SER A 539 -8.10 -38.03 -14.44
CA SER A 539 -8.71 -39.33 -14.16
C SER A 539 -9.21 -40.06 -15.42
N GLY A 540 -9.56 -39.34 -16.49
CA GLY A 540 -10.06 -39.89 -17.75
C GLY A 540 -8.97 -40.39 -18.71
N GLY A 541 -7.70 -40.03 -18.49
CA GLY A 541 -6.56 -40.42 -19.34
C GLY A 541 -5.90 -41.76 -18.98
N GLY A 542 -6.32 -42.42 -17.90
CA GLY A 542 -5.72 -43.65 -17.37
C GLY A 542 -6.52 -44.90 -17.73
N GLY A 543 -6.72 -45.21 -19.01
CA GLY A 543 -7.49 -46.40 -19.39
C GLY A 543 -7.58 -46.66 -20.89
N GLY A 544 -6.46 -46.99 -21.54
CA GLY A 544 -6.47 -47.46 -22.93
C GLY A 544 -5.06 -47.81 -23.41
N GLY A 545 -4.73 -49.10 -23.43
CA GLY A 545 -3.42 -49.61 -23.82
C GLY A 545 -3.16 -49.63 -25.33
N GLY A 546 -1.87 -49.62 -25.67
CA GLY A 546 -1.30 -50.44 -26.75
C GLY A 546 -1.34 -49.91 -28.19
N GLY A 547 -0.15 -49.58 -28.72
CA GLY A 547 0.23 -49.99 -30.09
C GLY A 547 0.57 -48.89 -31.11
N GLY A 548 1.84 -48.87 -31.54
CA GLY A 548 2.33 -48.31 -32.82
C GLY A 548 2.52 -46.78 -32.84
N GLY A 549 3.60 -46.18 -33.31
CA GLY A 549 4.65 -46.62 -34.21
C GLY A 549 4.79 -45.62 -35.37
N GLY A 550 5.87 -44.84 -35.39
CA GLY A 550 6.51 -44.33 -36.61
C GLY A 550 6.08 -42.98 -37.22
N GLY A 551 7.11 -42.19 -37.60
CA GLY A 551 7.08 -41.10 -38.60
C GLY A 551 6.63 -39.73 -38.06
N GLY A 552 7.35 -38.61 -38.18
CA GLY A 552 8.28 -38.18 -39.23
C GLY A 552 7.55 -37.24 -40.20
N GLY A 553 7.84 -35.93 -40.17
CA GLY A 553 7.52 -35.03 -41.29
C GLY A 553 6.91 -33.65 -40.94
N GLY A 554 7.76 -32.64 -41.05
CA GLY A 554 7.56 -31.27 -41.56
C GLY A 554 6.18 -30.66 -41.81
N GLY A 555 6.06 -29.40 -41.34
CA GLY A 555 5.65 -28.26 -42.17
C GLY A 555 4.17 -27.84 -42.12
N GLY A 556 3.94 -26.53 -42.05
CA GLY A 556 2.73 -25.91 -42.60
C GLY A 556 1.95 -25.01 -41.63
N SER A 557 1.87 -23.74 -42.02
CA SER A 557 1.07 -22.65 -41.45
C SER A 557 -0.41 -23.00 -41.21
N GLY A 558 -0.97 -22.45 -40.14
CA GLY A 558 -2.41 -22.31 -39.97
C GLY A 558 -2.73 -21.04 -39.20
N GLY A 559 -2.99 -19.94 -39.92
CA GLY A 559 -3.61 -18.76 -39.35
C GLY A 559 -5.01 -19.10 -38.87
N GLY A 560 -5.21 -19.10 -37.55
CA GLY A 560 -6.52 -19.14 -36.93
C GLY A 560 -6.76 -17.80 -36.26
N ALA A 561 -7.70 -17.03 -36.80
CA ALA A 561 -8.24 -15.85 -36.12
C ALA A 561 -8.87 -16.32 -34.79
N SER A 562 -8.21 -16.03 -33.67
CA SER A 562 -8.77 -16.22 -32.35
C SER A 562 -9.71 -15.06 -32.06
N ASN A 563 -10.99 -15.39 -31.86
CA ASN A 563 -11.97 -14.51 -31.21
C ASN A 563 -11.35 -13.95 -29.94
N GLY A 564 -11.01 -12.65 -29.94
CA GLY A 564 -11.00 -11.69 -28.81
C GLY A 564 -10.53 -12.09 -27.40
N TYR A 565 -9.96 -13.27 -27.20
CA TYR A 565 -9.63 -13.84 -25.90
C TYR A 565 -8.21 -14.40 -25.95
N ASP A 566 -7.41 -14.09 -24.92
CA ASP A 566 -6.06 -14.63 -24.80
C ASP A 566 -6.06 -16.11 -24.36
N HIS A 567 -4.87 -16.71 -24.25
CA HIS A 567 -4.70 -18.11 -23.83
C HIS A 567 -5.24 -18.40 -22.40
N PHE A 568 -5.61 -17.37 -21.65
CA PHE A 568 -6.22 -17.46 -20.32
C PHE A 568 -7.72 -17.13 -20.33
N GLY A 569 -8.32 -16.89 -21.50
CA GLY A 569 -9.75 -16.64 -21.64
C GLY A 569 -10.17 -15.23 -21.22
N MET A 570 -9.25 -14.26 -21.22
CA MET A 570 -9.55 -12.86 -20.89
C MET A 570 -9.86 -12.06 -22.17
N PRO A 571 -10.96 -11.29 -22.20
CA PRO A 571 -11.29 -10.45 -23.34
C PRO A 571 -10.24 -9.33 -23.50
N VAL A 572 -9.66 -9.23 -24.70
CA VAL A 572 -8.70 -8.18 -25.05
C VAL A 572 -9.47 -7.01 -25.65
N ASP A 573 -10.01 -6.14 -24.79
CA ASP A 573 -10.54 -4.84 -25.21
C ASP A 573 -9.43 -3.78 -25.11
N GLU A 574 -8.59 -3.69 -26.14
CA GLU A 574 -7.54 -2.66 -26.26
C GLU A 574 -8.09 -1.26 -26.67
N ALA A 575 -9.40 -1.12 -26.90
CA ALA A 575 -9.97 0.05 -27.59
C ALA A 575 -10.64 1.11 -26.68
N GLU A 576 -10.59 0.99 -25.35
CA GLU A 576 -11.20 1.97 -24.44
C GLU A 576 -10.16 2.75 -23.61
N TYR A 577 -9.00 3.09 -24.20
CA TYR A 577 -7.83 3.52 -23.43
C TYR A 577 -7.03 4.68 -24.02
N GLU A 578 -7.60 5.89 -24.03
CA GLU A 578 -6.87 7.16 -24.02
C GLU A 578 -7.76 8.23 -23.35
N ASP A 579 -7.65 8.46 -22.04
CA ASP A 579 -8.04 9.73 -21.37
C ASP A 579 -7.77 9.70 -19.85
N ASP A 580 -6.50 9.60 -19.45
CA ASP A 580 -6.09 10.04 -18.12
C ASP A 580 -5.86 11.56 -18.15
N ALA A 581 -6.94 12.35 -18.26
CA ALA A 581 -6.89 13.82 -18.23
C ALA A 581 -6.32 14.41 -16.91
N PHE A 582 -6.05 13.56 -15.92
CA PHE A 582 -5.49 13.92 -14.62
C PHE A 582 -4.18 13.19 -14.29
N ALA A 583 -3.63 12.36 -15.19
CA ALA A 583 -2.31 11.76 -14.99
C ALA A 583 -1.25 12.61 -15.71
N SER A 584 -0.69 13.56 -14.98
CA SER A 584 0.56 14.22 -15.33
C SER A 584 1.40 14.44 -14.09
#